data_AF-A0A8T2R3E6-F1
#
_entry.id   AF-A0A8T2R3E6-F1
#
_cell.length_a   1.000
_cell.length_b   1.000
_cell.length_c   1.000
_cell.angle_alpha   90.00
_cell.angle_beta   90.00
_cell.angle_gamma   90.00
#
_symmetry.space_group_name_H-M   'P 1'
#
loop_
_entity.id
_entity.type
_entity.pdbx_description
1 polymer ?
#
loop_
_entity_poly.entity_id
_entity_poly.type
_entity_poly.pdbx_seq_one_letter_code
_entity_poly.pdbx_strand_id
1 'polypeptide(L)'
;MDYYGRDPSAAAADLQRELQAAADEAFSDVQNYVNFTLQRAYYKCSYECFEKSRKHEDISACVERCGAPMLKANALVQNEISRFQERLTRNLMVCQDRYEAQKMVQAGIGSSKEFEQCMEGVVREQMKMLPHLAAQLKSRLPSAPS
;
A
#
# COMPACT_ATOMS: atom_id res chain seq x y z
N MET A 1 -4.41 42.57 0.56
CA MET A 1 -3.30 42.10 1.41
C MET A 1 -3.60 40.66 1.73
N ASP A 2 -3.19 39.75 0.87
CA ASP A 2 -3.54 38.33 0.98
C ASP A 2 -2.63 37.64 1.99
N TYR A 3 -3.14 37.49 3.21
CA TYR A 3 -2.55 36.66 4.27
C TYR A 3 -2.91 35.18 4.10
N TYR A 4 -2.95 34.67 2.87
CA TYR A 4 -3.23 33.26 2.58
C TYR A 4 -1.91 32.49 2.39
N GLY A 5 -1.15 32.35 3.47
CA GLY A 5 -0.24 31.22 3.60
C GLY A 5 -1.11 29.97 3.75
N ARG A 6 -0.97 29.00 2.85
CA ARG A 6 -1.64 27.69 2.97
C ARG A 6 -1.33 27.11 4.35
N ASP A 7 -2.35 26.70 5.09
CA ASP A 7 -2.18 26.06 6.39
C ASP A 7 -1.24 24.83 6.23
N PRO A 8 -0.12 24.75 6.96
CA PRO A 8 0.82 23.63 6.87
C PRO A 8 0.15 22.27 7.10
N SER A 9 -0.90 22.22 7.94
CA SER A 9 -1.67 20.99 8.18
C SER A 9 -2.50 20.58 6.96
N ALA A 10 -3.04 21.54 6.21
CA ALA A 10 -3.78 21.29 4.98
C ALA A 10 -2.85 20.81 3.85
N ALA A 11 -1.65 21.39 3.74
CA ALA A 11 -0.65 20.96 2.75
C ALA A 11 -0.19 19.50 2.97
N ALA A 12 0.03 19.10 4.22
CA ALA A 12 0.38 17.72 4.56
C ALA A 12 -0.78 16.74 4.24
N ALA A 13 -2.02 17.12 4.53
CA ALA A 13 -3.19 16.32 4.21
C ALA A 13 -3.41 16.15 2.69
N ASP A 14 -3.12 17.18 1.89
CA ASP A 14 -3.15 17.11 0.42
C ASP A 14 -2.15 16.09 -0.12
N LEU A 15 -0.89 16.16 0.33
CA LEU A 15 0.17 15.22 -0.08
C LEU A 15 -0.18 13.77 0.27
N GLN A 16 -0.77 13.54 1.44
CA GLN A 16 -1.19 12.21 1.84
C GLN A 16 -2.32 11.67 0.96
N ARG A 17 -3.27 12.52 0.56
CA ARG A 17 -4.35 12.14 -0.37
C ARG A 17 -3.83 11.83 -1.76
N GLU A 18 -2.91 12.64 -2.29
CA GLU A 18 -2.29 12.40 -3.59
C GLU A 18 -1.53 11.07 -3.61
N LEU A 19 -0.76 10.79 -2.56
CA LEU A 19 -0.05 9.53 -2.43
C LEU A 19 -0.99 8.32 -2.38
N GLN A 20 -2.07 8.43 -1.60
CA GLN A 20 -3.07 7.37 -1.49
C GLN A 20 -3.75 7.10 -2.83
N ALA A 21 -4.15 8.15 -3.56
CA ALA A 21 -4.76 8.01 -4.88
C ALA A 21 -3.80 7.35 -5.89
N ALA A 22 -2.53 7.76 -5.91
CA ALA A 22 -1.53 7.13 -6.77
C ALA A 22 -1.26 5.67 -6.38
N ALA A 23 -1.31 5.32 -5.09
CA ALA A 23 -1.17 3.95 -4.64
C ALA A 23 -2.36 3.10 -5.09
N ASP A 24 -3.59 3.59 -4.90
CA ASP A 24 -4.80 2.90 -5.32
C ASP A 24 -4.81 2.65 -6.83
N GLU A 25 -4.40 3.64 -7.63
CA GLU A 25 -4.25 3.50 -9.07
C GLU A 25 -3.19 2.46 -9.44
N ALA A 26 -1.98 2.57 -8.88
CA ALA A 26 -0.87 1.67 -9.18
C ALA A 26 -1.17 0.21 -8.80
N PHE A 27 -1.86 -0.02 -7.68
CA PHE A 27 -2.20 -1.36 -7.19
C PHE A 27 -3.55 -1.87 -7.71
N SER A 28 -4.31 -1.08 -8.47
CA SER A 28 -5.64 -1.46 -8.99
C SER A 28 -5.64 -2.81 -9.71
N ASP A 29 -4.65 -3.04 -10.57
CA ASP A 29 -4.45 -4.30 -11.30
C ASP A 29 -4.22 -5.51 -10.38
N VAL A 30 -3.43 -5.32 -9.32
CA VAL A 30 -3.16 -6.33 -8.31
C VAL A 30 -4.44 -6.64 -7.54
N GLN A 31 -5.16 -5.61 -7.09
CA GLN A 31 -6.43 -5.77 -6.38
C GLN A 31 -7.47 -6.48 -7.26
N ASN A 32 -7.57 -6.11 -8.54
CA ASN A 32 -8.47 -6.73 -9.49
C ASN A 32 -8.15 -8.22 -9.68
N TYR A 33 -6.88 -8.59 -9.77
CA TYR A 33 -6.48 -10.00 -9.84
C TYR A 33 -6.89 -10.76 -8.58
N VAL A 34 -6.62 -10.22 -7.39
CA VAL A 34 -7.00 -10.85 -6.12
C VAL A 34 -8.52 -11.00 -6.00
N ASN A 35 -9.27 -9.92 -6.26
CA ASN A 35 -10.72 -9.86 -6.05
C ASN A 35 -11.52 -10.60 -7.13
N PHE A 36 -11.13 -10.49 -8.40
CA PHE A 36 -11.93 -11.05 -9.50
C PHE A 36 -11.39 -12.36 -10.05
N THR A 37 -10.12 -12.69 -9.82
CA THR A 37 -9.51 -13.96 -10.27
C THR A 37 -9.37 -14.94 -9.12
N LEU A 38 -8.61 -14.59 -8.07
CA LEU A 38 -8.32 -15.52 -6.97
C LEU A 38 -9.54 -15.78 -6.08
N GLN A 39 -10.26 -14.73 -5.65
CA GLN A 39 -11.47 -14.93 -4.84
C GLN A 39 -12.56 -15.68 -5.60
N ARG A 40 -12.76 -15.37 -6.90
CA ARG A 40 -13.71 -16.12 -7.74
C ARG A 40 -13.35 -17.61 -7.81
N ALA A 41 -12.07 -17.93 -8.05
CA ALA A 41 -11.61 -19.32 -8.10
C ALA A 41 -11.76 -20.02 -6.75
N TYR A 42 -11.44 -19.33 -5.65
CA TYR A 42 -11.66 -19.82 -4.29
C TYR A 42 -13.12 -20.22 -4.05
N TYR A 43 -14.07 -19.33 -4.36
CA TYR A 43 -15.49 -19.61 -4.14
C TYR A 43 -16.00 -20.77 -5.02
N LYS A 44 -15.58 -20.82 -6.29
CA LYS A 44 -15.95 -21.92 -7.20
C LYS A 44 -15.42 -23.27 -6.69
N CYS A 45 -14.13 -23.33 -6.36
CA CYS A 45 -13.49 -24.54 -5.82
C CYS A 45 -14.15 -24.97 -4.51
N SER A 46 -14.41 -24.02 -3.62
CA SER A 46 -15.00 -24.32 -2.30
C SER A 46 -16.43 -24.83 -2.42
N TYR A 47 -17.21 -24.33 -3.38
CA TYR A 47 -18.55 -24.85 -3.68
C TYR A 47 -18.50 -26.35 -4.04
N GLU A 48 -17.55 -26.75 -4.89
CA GLU A 48 -17.36 -28.14 -5.30
C GLU A 48 -16.87 -29.05 -4.15
N CYS A 49 -16.35 -28.48 -3.06
CA CYS A 49 -15.96 -29.25 -1.87
C CYS A 49 -17.16 -29.85 -1.11
N PHE A 50 -18.35 -29.23 -1.16
CA PHE A 50 -19.52 -29.62 -0.36
C PHE A 50 -20.34 -30.73 -1.02
N GLU A 51 -19.68 -31.85 -1.29
CA GLU A 51 -20.31 -33.04 -1.87
C GLU A 51 -20.82 -33.99 -0.77
N LYS A 52 -22.07 -34.48 -0.90
CA LYS A 52 -22.72 -35.35 0.11
C LYS A 52 -21.96 -36.66 0.39
N SER A 53 -21.16 -37.12 -0.56
CA SER A 53 -20.35 -38.32 -0.46
C SER A 53 -19.11 -38.15 0.42
N ARG A 54 -18.67 -36.92 0.70
CA ARG A 54 -17.43 -36.61 1.42
C ARG A 54 -17.65 -36.55 2.94
N LYS A 55 -16.62 -36.93 3.70
CA LYS A 55 -16.60 -36.72 5.15
C LYS A 55 -16.29 -35.26 5.47
N HIS A 56 -16.69 -34.79 6.65
CA HIS A 56 -16.49 -33.40 7.06
C HIS A 56 -15.01 -32.97 7.04
N GLU A 57 -14.09 -33.83 7.49
CA GLU A 57 -12.65 -33.58 7.47
C GLU A 57 -12.11 -33.37 6.04
N ASP A 58 -12.60 -34.17 5.08
CA ASP A 58 -12.23 -34.04 3.67
C ASP A 58 -12.74 -32.73 3.06
N ILE A 59 -13.91 -32.25 3.51
CA ILE A 59 -14.48 -30.96 3.12
C ILE A 59 -13.61 -29.82 3.67
N SER A 60 -13.24 -29.85 4.95
CA SER A 60 -12.39 -28.82 5.56
C SER A 60 -11.04 -28.71 4.84
N ALA A 61 -10.36 -29.84 4.64
CA ALA A 61 -9.07 -29.86 3.93
C ALA A 61 -9.21 -29.40 2.47
N CYS A 62 -10.35 -29.67 1.82
CA CYS A 62 -10.63 -29.16 0.47
C CYS A 62 -10.75 -27.63 0.45
N VAL A 63 -11.56 -27.05 1.35
CA VAL A 63 -11.77 -25.60 1.43
C VAL A 63 -10.47 -24.87 1.78
N GLU A 64 -9.66 -25.40 2.69
CA GLU A 64 -8.34 -24.86 3.02
C GLU A 64 -7.42 -24.81 1.79
N ARG A 65 -7.38 -25.88 1.00
CA ARG A 65 -6.61 -25.92 -0.26
C ARG A 65 -7.12 -24.91 -1.28
N CYS A 66 -8.44 -24.74 -1.42
CA CYS A 66 -9.03 -23.74 -2.31
C CYS A 66 -8.66 -22.31 -1.88
N GLY A 67 -8.59 -22.05 -0.56
CA GLY A 67 -8.31 -20.73 0.00
C GLY A 67 -6.83 -20.33 0.00
N ALA A 68 -5.92 -21.31 0.01
CA ALA A 68 -4.48 -21.07 0.17
C ALA A 68 -3.87 -20.05 -0.82
N PRO A 69 -4.17 -20.10 -2.14
CA PRO A 69 -3.65 -19.09 -3.09
C PRO A 69 -4.16 -17.67 -2.78
N MET A 70 -5.45 -17.53 -2.46
CA MET A 70 -6.05 -16.22 -2.15
C MET A 70 -5.50 -15.64 -0.84
N LEU A 71 -5.37 -16.45 0.20
CA LEU A 71 -4.76 -16.05 1.48
C LEU A 71 -3.30 -15.63 1.30
N LYS A 72 -2.52 -16.39 0.52
CA LYS A 72 -1.13 -16.06 0.20
C LYS A 72 -1.03 -14.73 -0.56
N ALA A 73 -1.90 -14.50 -1.54
CA ALA A 73 -1.94 -13.25 -2.28
C ALA A 73 -2.25 -12.06 -1.37
N ASN A 74 -3.28 -12.17 -0.52
CA ASN A 74 -3.61 -11.13 0.46
C ASN A 74 -2.45 -10.81 1.40
N ALA A 75 -1.77 -11.84 1.92
CA ALA A 75 -0.60 -11.65 2.79
C ALA A 75 0.55 -10.92 2.06
N LEU A 76 0.81 -11.26 0.79
CA LEU A 76 1.83 -10.58 -0.02
C LEU A 76 1.47 -9.09 -0.24
N VAL A 77 0.22 -8.80 -0.60
CA VAL A 77 -0.26 -7.43 -0.80
C VAL A 77 -0.13 -6.62 0.48
N GLN A 78 -0.62 -7.14 1.60
CA GLN A 78 -0.51 -6.46 2.89
C GLN A 78 0.95 -6.20 3.29
N ASN A 79 1.84 -7.19 3.11
CA ASN A 79 3.24 -7.03 3.46
C ASN A 79 3.93 -5.95 2.61
N GLU A 80 3.68 -5.90 1.30
CA GLU A 80 4.28 -4.87 0.44
C GLU A 80 3.74 -3.47 0.76
N ILE A 81 2.45 -3.35 1.07
CA ILE A 81 1.86 -2.07 1.51
C ILE A 81 2.47 -1.62 2.83
N SER A 82 2.61 -2.51 3.82
CA SER A 82 3.26 -2.17 5.10
C SER A 82 4.71 -1.73 4.90
N ARG A 83 5.50 -2.46 4.09
CA ARG A 83 6.88 -2.07 3.77
C ARG A 83 6.95 -0.72 3.05
N PHE A 84 5.99 -0.42 2.18
CA PHE A 84 5.89 0.88 1.53
C PHE A 84 5.64 2.00 2.55
N GLN A 85 4.65 1.82 3.43
CA GLN A 85 4.33 2.78 4.49
C GLN A 85 5.51 3.00 5.44
N GLU A 86 6.20 1.93 5.88
CA GLU A 86 7.39 2.03 6.73
C GLU A 86 8.52 2.84 6.07
N ARG A 87 8.77 2.61 4.77
CA ARG A 87 9.76 3.37 3.99
C ARG A 87 9.39 4.84 3.90
N LEU A 88 8.12 5.15 3.62
CA LEU A 88 7.60 6.51 3.59
C LEU A 88 7.79 7.21 4.94
N THR A 89 7.30 6.60 6.03
CA THR A 89 7.40 7.17 7.38
C THR A 89 8.85 7.43 7.77
N ARG A 90 9.76 6.50 7.50
CA ARG A 90 11.19 6.69 7.76
C ARG A 90 11.78 7.86 6.98
N ASN A 91 11.44 8.00 5.70
CA ASN A 91 11.93 9.11 4.88
C ASN A 91 11.38 10.46 5.35
N LEU A 92 10.13 10.50 5.82
CA LEU A 92 9.55 11.72 6.41
C LEU A 92 10.21 12.10 7.74
N MET A 93 10.58 11.12 8.57
CA MET A 93 11.35 11.39 9.80
C MET A 93 12.71 12.03 9.50
N VAL A 94 13.38 11.64 8.41
CA VAL A 94 14.63 12.30 7.99
C VAL A 94 14.42 13.79 7.67
N CYS A 95 13.29 14.15 7.06
CA CYS A 95 12.94 15.55 6.85
C CYS A 95 12.74 16.30 8.17
N GLN A 96 12.09 15.65 9.15
CA GLN A 96 11.86 16.21 10.47
C GLN A 96 13.18 16.44 11.23
N ASP A 97 14.07 15.43 11.28
CA ASP A 97 15.37 15.54 11.94
C ASP A 97 16.19 16.70 11.36
N ARG A 98 16.18 16.85 10.03
CA ARG A 98 16.86 17.94 9.34
C ARG A 98 16.28 19.31 9.74
N TYR A 99 14.96 19.41 9.81
CA TYR A 99 14.28 20.64 10.23
C TYR A 99 14.63 21.00 11.68
N GLU A 100 14.60 20.03 12.60
CA GLU A 100 14.94 20.24 14.01
C GLU A 100 16.41 20.68 14.18
N ALA A 101 17.34 20.05 13.45
CA ALA A 101 18.75 20.43 13.46
C ALA A 101 18.98 21.86 12.92
N GLN A 102 18.30 22.24 11.83
CA GLN A 102 18.39 23.60 11.28
C GLN A 102 17.82 24.64 12.24
N LYS A 103 16.72 24.33 12.94
CA LYS A 103 16.11 25.21 13.95
C LYS A 103 17.05 25.49 15.13
N MET A 104 17.91 24.54 15.51
CA MET A 104 18.92 24.74 16.55
C MET A 104 20.03 25.71 16.12
N VAL A 105 20.31 25.82 14.82
CA VAL A 105 21.40 26.64 14.26
C VAL A 105 20.91 28.00 13.75
N GLN A 106 19.69 28.07 13.22
CA GLN A 106 19.07 29.29 12.69
C GLN A 106 17.61 29.40 13.15
N ALA A 107 17.27 30.49 13.84
CA ALA A 107 15.89 30.80 14.21
C ALA A 107 15.23 31.62 13.09
N GLY A 108 14.36 31.02 12.26
CA GLY A 108 13.65 31.78 11.23
C GLY A 108 12.65 30.99 10.38
N ILE A 109 11.80 31.74 9.65
CA ILE A 109 10.70 31.28 8.77
C ILE A 109 11.18 30.38 7.61
N GLY A 110 12.45 30.48 7.21
CA GLY A 110 13.03 29.70 6.11
C GLY A 110 13.04 28.17 6.33
N SER A 111 13.17 27.73 7.59
CA SER A 111 13.21 26.30 7.92
C SER A 111 11.88 25.58 7.66
N SER A 112 10.74 26.26 7.84
CA SER A 112 9.41 25.65 7.60
C SER A 112 9.18 25.34 6.12
N LYS A 113 9.61 26.23 5.23
CA LYS A 113 9.48 26.04 3.78
C LYS A 113 10.40 24.94 3.27
N GLU A 114 11.62 24.86 3.80
CA GLU A 114 12.55 23.77 3.46
C GLU A 114 12.04 22.40 3.93
N PHE A 115 11.37 22.35 5.09
CA PHE A 115 10.72 21.15 5.60
C PHE A 115 9.57 20.69 4.69
N GLU A 116 8.67 21.60 4.31
CA GLU A 116 7.58 21.31 3.37
C GLU A 116 8.12 20.78 2.03
N GLN A 117 9.16 21.41 1.47
CA GLN A 117 9.80 20.95 0.23
C GLN A 117 10.43 19.56 0.37
N CYS A 118 11.02 19.25 1.54
CA CYS A 118 11.55 17.92 1.81
C CYS A 118 10.44 16.87 1.82
N MET A 119 9.35 17.13 2.54
CA MET A 119 8.19 16.22 2.59
C MET A 119 7.59 15.98 1.20
N GLU A 120 7.37 17.05 0.44
CA GLU A 120 6.85 16.96 -0.92
C GLU A 120 7.79 16.13 -1.82
N GLY A 121 9.10 16.35 -1.73
CA GLY A 121 10.10 15.58 -2.47
C GLY A 121 10.06 14.09 -2.13
N VAL A 122 9.95 13.74 -0.84
CA VAL A 122 9.83 12.34 -0.39
C VAL A 122 8.56 11.70 -0.96
N VAL A 123 7.41 12.37 -0.86
CA VAL A 123 6.13 11.85 -1.36
C VAL A 123 6.19 11.63 -2.87
N ARG A 124 6.64 12.62 -3.64
CA ARG A 124 6.78 12.52 -5.10
C ARG A 124 7.70 11.37 -5.51
N GLU A 125 8.80 11.15 -4.79
CA GLU A 125 9.70 10.05 -5.07
C GLU A 125 9.08 8.69 -4.75
N GLN A 126 8.34 8.58 -3.62
CA GLN A 126 7.59 7.36 -3.33
C GLN A 126 6.52 7.07 -4.39
N MET A 127 5.83 8.10 -4.90
CA MET A 127 4.83 7.93 -5.97
C MET A 127 5.44 7.32 -7.25
N LYS A 128 6.63 7.76 -7.65
CA LYS A 128 7.33 7.19 -8.82
C LYS A 128 7.68 5.71 -8.67
N MET A 129 7.85 5.24 -7.43
CA MET A 129 8.20 3.85 -7.14
C MET A 129 6.98 2.92 -7.12
N LEU A 130 5.77 3.46 -6.96
CA LEU A 130 4.54 2.67 -6.86
C LEU A 130 4.30 1.73 -8.05
N PRO A 131 4.44 2.16 -9.33
CA PRO A 131 4.24 1.24 -10.46
C PRO A 131 5.21 0.07 -10.46
N HIS A 132 6.46 0.30 -10.05
CA HIS A 132 7.46 -0.75 -9.95
C HIS A 132 7.11 -1.76 -8.85
N LEU A 133 6.68 -1.27 -7.68
CA LEU A 133 6.22 -2.12 -6.58
C LEU A 133 5.01 -2.95 -6.99
N ALA A 134 4.03 -2.35 -7.67
CA ALA A 134 2.87 -3.05 -8.19
C ALA A 134 3.24 -4.15 -9.19
N ALA A 135 4.16 -3.87 -10.12
CA ALA A 135 4.65 -4.86 -11.08
C ALA A 135 5.39 -6.02 -10.39
N GLN A 136 6.26 -5.73 -9.44
CA GLN A 136 6.95 -6.74 -8.65
C GLN A 136 5.98 -7.60 -7.85
N LEU A 137 4.99 -6.98 -7.19
CA LEU A 137 3.96 -7.69 -6.45
C LEU A 137 3.13 -8.60 -7.36
N LYS A 138 2.68 -8.09 -8.51
CA LYS A 138 1.93 -8.87 -9.52
C LYS A 138 2.69 -10.11 -9.96
N SER A 139 4.01 -10.01 -10.18
CA SER A 139 4.85 -11.14 -10.58
C SER A 139 5.00 -12.25 -9.50
N ARG A 140 4.71 -11.92 -8.24
CA ARG A 140 4.82 -12.84 -7.09
C ARG A 140 3.47 -13.42 -6.67
N LEU A 141 2.37 -12.94 -7.26
CA LEU A 141 1.04 -13.47 -6.96
C LEU A 141 0.95 -14.93 -7.41
N PRO A 142 0.28 -15.80 -6.62
CA PRO A 142 0.02 -17.17 -7.02
C PRO A 142 -0.97 -17.19 -8.20
N SER A 143 -0.87 -18.22 -9.02
CA SER A 143 -1.89 -18.52 -10.01
C SER A 143 -3.20 -18.95 -9.34
N ALA A 144 -4.32 -18.71 -10.01
CA ALA A 144 -5.61 -19.27 -9.59
C ALA A 144 -5.53 -20.81 -9.56
N PRO A 145 -6.15 -21.45 -8.55
CA PRO A 145 -6.34 -22.90 -8.57
C PRO A 145 -7.21 -23.25 -9.79
N SER A 146 -6.77 -24.26 -10.55
CA SER A 146 -7.47 -24.83 -11.71
C SER A 146 -8.73 -25.56 -11.29
#